data_AF-M6VKS7-F1
#
_entry.id   AF-M6VKS7-F1
#
_cell.length_a   1.000
_cell.length_b   1.000
_cell.length_c   1.000
_cell.angle_alpha   90.00
_cell.angle_beta   90.00
_cell.angle_gamma   90.00
#
_symmetry.space_group_name_H-M   'P 1'
#
loop_
_entity.id
_entity.type
_entity.pdbx_description
1 polymer ?
#
loop_
_entity_poly.entity_id
_entity_poly.type
_entity_poly.pdbx_seq_one_letter_code
_entity_poly.pdbx_strand_id
1 'polypeptide(L)'
;MGAMGFGLYYLVFPISKSLFPHPNSLSGDWVWPTAVYVGLLWPFGFIFGAIIVHLLGGKGWPNEILYFLYIPILWLWAAILWLYFLNHKM
;
A
#
# COMPACT_ATOMS: atom_id res chain seq x y z
N MET A 1 6.98 7.93 10.64
CA MET A 1 6.08 8.00 9.47
C MET A 1 6.80 7.74 8.15
N GLY A 2 7.84 8.50 7.78
CA GLY A 2 8.58 8.25 6.53
C GLY A 2 9.20 6.84 6.42
N ALA A 3 9.79 6.33 7.52
CA ALA A 3 10.33 4.95 7.55
C ALA A 3 9.26 3.87 7.27
N MET A 4 8.02 4.08 7.72
CA MET A 4 6.90 3.18 7.44
C MET A 4 6.51 3.24 5.96
N GLY A 5 6.41 4.43 5.37
CA GLY A 5 6.15 4.59 3.94
C GLY A 5 7.22 3.95 3.07
N PHE A 6 8.50 4.12 3.41
CA PHE A 6 9.59 3.41 2.75
C PHE A 6 9.52 1.90 2.95
N GLY A 7 9.18 1.42 4.15
CA GLY A 7 8.94 0.01 4.40
C GLY A 7 7.86 -0.56 3.46
N LEU A 8 6.77 0.17 3.27
CA LEU A 8 5.72 -0.17 2.30
C LEU A 8 6.24 -0.17 0.86
N TYR A 9 7.15 0.74 0.50
CA TYR A 9 7.80 0.72 -0.81
C TYR A 9 8.61 -0.55 -1.01
N TYR A 10 9.38 -0.96 0.00
CA TYR A 10 10.17 -2.18 -0.04
C TYR A 10 9.29 -3.45 -0.16
N LEU A 11 8.04 -3.40 0.29
CA LEU A 11 7.08 -4.50 0.13
C LEU A 11 6.47 -4.57 -1.28
N VAL A 12 6.44 -3.45 -2.00
CA VAL A 12 5.77 -3.33 -3.32
C VAL A 12 6.76 -3.37 -4.48
N PHE A 13 7.97 -2.82 -4.34
CA PHE A 13 8.94 -2.79 -5.44
C PHE A 13 9.27 -4.14 -6.10
N PRO A 14 9.28 -5.30 -5.41
CA PRO A 14 9.72 -6.56 -6.02
C PRO A 14 8.78 -7.05 -7.13
N ILE A 15 7.53 -6.58 -7.17
CA ILE A 15 6.49 -7.06 -8.10
C ILE A 15 6.86 -6.71 -9.54
N SER A 16 7.32 -5.48 -9.76
CA SER A 16 7.54 -4.95 -11.10
C SER A 16 8.51 -3.79 -11.08
N LYS A 17 9.72 -4.06 -11.58
CA LYS A 17 10.77 -3.04 -11.78
C LYS A 17 10.36 -1.96 -12.79
N SER A 18 9.38 -2.24 -13.66
CA SER A 18 8.86 -1.28 -14.63
C SER A 18 7.89 -0.27 -14.01
N LEU A 19 7.18 -0.66 -12.95
CA LEU A 19 6.18 0.18 -12.28
C LEU A 19 6.76 0.85 -11.03
N PHE A 20 7.64 0.14 -10.34
CA PHE A 20 8.31 0.59 -9.13
C PHE A 20 9.82 0.55 -9.40
N PRO A 21 10.45 1.72 -9.63
CA PRO A 21 11.88 1.77 -9.83
C PRO A 21 12.63 1.25 -8.59
N HIS A 22 13.92 0.95 -8.74
CA HIS A 22 14.68 0.47 -7.58
C HIS A 22 14.72 1.55 -6.49
N PRO A 23 14.60 1.23 -5.19
CA PRO A 23 14.66 2.22 -4.11
C PRO A 23 15.86 3.18 -4.21
N ASN A 24 17.04 2.65 -4.54
CA ASN A 24 18.26 3.45 -4.74
C ASN A 24 18.23 4.42 -5.94
N SER A 25 17.24 4.29 -6.82
CA SER A 25 17.04 5.21 -7.95
C SER A 25 16.01 6.30 -7.66
N LEU A 26 15.34 6.25 -6.50
CA LEU A 26 14.51 7.35 -6.03
C LEU A 26 15.43 8.46 -5.51
N SER A 27 15.37 9.63 -6.14
CA SER A 27 16.16 10.80 -5.76
C SER A 27 15.38 12.09 -5.94
N GLY A 28 15.65 13.07 -5.09
CA GLY A 28 15.04 14.40 -5.09
C GLY A 28 14.23 14.67 -3.84
N ASP A 29 13.91 15.96 -3.63
CA ASP A 29 13.29 16.45 -2.39
C ASP A 29 11.86 15.94 -2.17
N TRP A 30 11.21 15.43 -3.21
CA TRP A 30 9.85 14.89 -3.19
C TRP A 30 9.77 13.52 -2.49
N VAL A 31 10.83 12.70 -2.53
CA VAL A 31 10.78 11.30 -2.08
C VAL A 31 10.44 11.16 -0.60
N TRP A 32 11.00 12.05 0.25
CA TRP A 32 10.75 12.00 1.70
C TRP A 32 9.31 12.43 2.05
N PRO A 33 8.79 13.57 1.56
CA PRO A 33 7.36 13.90 1.63
C PRO A 33 6.46 12.77 1.13
N THR A 34 6.74 12.17 -0.03
CA THR A 34 5.98 11.03 -0.55
C THR A 34 5.90 9.90 0.48
N ALA A 35 7.04 9.49 1.04
CA ALA A 35 7.08 8.40 2.01
C ALA A 35 6.28 8.74 3.29
N VAL A 36 6.30 10.00 3.72
CA VAL A 36 5.47 10.47 4.84
C VAL A 36 3.98 10.41 4.49
N TYR A 37 3.58 10.92 3.32
CA TYR A 37 2.18 10.90 2.87
C TYR A 37 1.65 9.49 2.66
N VAL A 38 2.43 8.60 2.04
CA VAL A 38 2.06 7.20 1.87
C VAL A 38 1.90 6.53 3.24
N GLY A 39 2.84 6.77 4.17
CA GLY A 39 2.72 6.25 5.54
C GLY A 39 1.47 6.78 6.27
N LEU A 40 1.09 8.03 6.04
CA LEU A 40 -0.10 8.65 6.62
C LEU A 40 -1.41 8.15 5.97
N LEU A 41 -1.41 7.90 4.66
CA LEU A 41 -2.58 7.51 3.88
C LEU A 41 -2.80 5.99 3.86
N TRP A 42 -1.77 5.20 4.13
CA TRP A 42 -1.87 3.75 4.13
C TRP A 42 -2.90 3.18 5.12
N PRO A 43 -3.07 3.72 6.35
CA PRO A 43 -4.13 3.29 7.26
C PRO A 43 -5.56 3.41 6.73
N PHE A 44 -5.83 4.25 5.72
CA PHE A 44 -7.14 4.28 5.08
C PHE A 44 -7.46 2.98 4.32
N GLY A 45 -6.44 2.18 4.00
CA GLY A 45 -6.56 0.84 3.45
C GLY A 45 -7.40 -0.10 4.32
N PHE A 46 -7.37 0.09 5.64
CA PHE A 46 -8.14 -0.72 6.59
C PHE A 46 -9.65 -0.55 6.40
N ILE A 47 -10.10 0.60 5.88
CA ILE A 47 -11.50 0.85 5.54
C ILE A 47 -11.93 -0.10 4.41
N PHE A 48 -11.15 -0.19 3.34
CA PHE A 48 -11.42 -1.12 2.23
C PHE A 48 -11.41 -2.58 2.69
N GLY A 49 -10.43 -2.94 3.52
CA GLY A 49 -10.37 -4.26 4.13
C GLY A 49 -11.61 -4.57 4.97
N ALA A 50 -12.02 -3.64 5.83
CA ALA A 50 -13.18 -3.80 6.70
C ALA A 50 -14.48 -3.95 5.91
N ILE A 51 -14.66 -3.18 4.83
CA ILE A 51 -15.82 -3.30 3.94
C ILE A 51 -15.89 -4.71 3.34
N ILE A 52 -14.77 -5.22 2.79
CA ILE A 52 -14.74 -6.57 2.18
C ILE A 52 -15.00 -7.66 3.23
N VAL A 53 -14.38 -7.56 4.40
CA VAL A 53 -14.59 -8.52 5.49
C VAL A 53 -16.05 -8.51 5.97
N HIS A 54 -16.67 -7.35 6.10
CA HIS A 54 -18.07 -7.24 6.50
C HIS A 54 -19.01 -7.85 5.44
N LEU A 55 -18.78 -7.55 4.16
CA LEU A 55 -19.60 -8.06 3.06
C LEU A 55 -19.49 -9.58 2.88
N LEU A 56 -18.29 -10.15 3.02
CA LEU A 56 -18.06 -11.58 2.85
C LEU A 56 -18.40 -12.37 4.14
N GLY A 57 -18.11 -11.81 5.30
CA GLY A 57 -18.52 -12.36 6.59
C GLY A 57 -20.03 -12.46 6.73
N GLY A 58 -20.77 -11.44 6.26
CA GLY A 58 -22.24 -11.49 6.17
C GLY A 58 -22.78 -12.57 5.23
N LYS A 59 -21.94 -13.11 4.33
CA LYS A 59 -22.27 -14.24 3.45
C LYS A 59 -21.82 -15.60 4.00
N GLY A 60 -21.35 -15.66 5.25
CA GLY A 60 -20.93 -16.89 5.91
C GLY A 60 -19.54 -17.40 5.50
N TRP A 61 -18.68 -16.53 4.95
CA TRP A 61 -17.30 -16.91 4.67
C TRP A 61 -16.51 -17.16 5.96
N PRO A 62 -15.61 -18.16 5.98
CA PRO A 62 -14.81 -18.48 7.16
C PRO A 62 -13.77 -17.39 7.45
N ASN A 63 -13.51 -17.15 8.74
CA ASN A 63 -12.66 -16.05 9.22
C ASN A 63 -11.23 -16.12 8.68
N GLU A 64 -10.70 -17.32 8.48
CA GLU A 64 -9.36 -17.57 7.95
C GLU A 64 -9.22 -16.99 6.54
N ILE A 65 -10.23 -17.16 5.70
CA ILE A 65 -10.24 -16.61 4.34
C ILE A 65 -10.37 -15.09 4.37
N LEU A 66 -11.17 -14.55 5.30
CA LEU A 66 -11.33 -13.10 5.47
C LEU A 66 -10.02 -12.42 5.89
N TYR A 67 -9.28 -13.01 6.84
CA TYR A 67 -7.96 -12.51 7.25
C TYR A 67 -6.93 -12.64 6.13
N PHE A 68 -6.96 -13.76 5.39
CA PHE A 68 -6.08 -13.95 4.25
C PHE A 68 -6.32 -12.91 3.15
N LEU A 69 -7.59 -12.54 2.88
CA LEU A 69 -7.95 -11.49 1.92
C LEU A 69 -7.60 -10.08 2.39
N TYR A 70 -7.53 -9.86 3.70
CA TYR A 70 -7.20 -8.56 4.28
C TYR A 70 -5.79 -8.07 3.92
N ILE A 71 -4.83 -8.99 3.95
CA ILE A 71 -3.41 -8.72 3.65
C ILE A 71 -3.21 -8.15 2.23
N PRO A 72 -3.68 -8.82 1.15
CA PRO A 72 -3.51 -8.30 -0.20
C PRO A 72 -4.27 -7.00 -0.44
N ILE A 73 -5.38 -6.72 0.26
CA ILE A 73 -6.08 -5.43 0.15
C ILE A 73 -5.20 -4.29 0.67
N LEU A 74 -4.61 -4.44 1.86
CA LEU A 74 -3.72 -3.43 2.43
C LEU A 74 -2.46 -3.24 1.58
N TRP A 75 -1.95 -4.33 1.03
CA TRP A 75 -0.78 -4.28 0.16
C TRP A 75 -1.09 -3.62 -1.19
N LEU A 76 -2.23 -3.93 -1.82
CA LEU A 76 -2.69 -3.27 -3.05
C LEU A 76 -2.89 -1.78 -2.82
N TRP A 77 -3.44 -1.39 -1.67
CA TRP A 77 -3.58 0.01 -1.30
C TRP A 77 -2.22 0.73 -1.21
N ALA A 78 -1.22 0.09 -0.58
CA ALA A 78 0.15 0.62 -0.56
C ALA A 78 0.71 0.82 -1.98
N ALA A 79 0.47 -0.15 -2.87
CA ALA A 79 0.93 -0.09 -4.25
C ALA A 79 0.27 1.06 -5.03
N ILE A 80 -1.05 1.24 -4.88
CA ILE A 80 -1.79 2.33 -5.50
C ILE A 80 -1.28 3.69 -5.04
N LEU A 81 -1.06 3.87 -3.73
CA LEU A 81 -0.53 5.12 -3.18
C LEU A 81 0.85 5.42 -3.77
N TRP A 82 1.78 4.46 -3.74
CA TRP A 82 3.11 4.68 -4.30
C TRP A 82 3.07 4.98 -5.80
N LEU A 83 2.26 4.26 -6.60
CA LEU A 83 2.09 4.57 -8.02
C LEU A 83 1.56 5.99 -8.26
N TYR A 84 0.59 6.41 -7.46
CA TYR A 84 0.04 7.75 -7.56
C TYR A 84 1.12 8.81 -7.38
N PHE A 85 1.90 8.74 -6.29
CA PHE A 85 2.94 9.73 -6.03
C PHE A 85 4.13 9.63 -6.99
N LEU A 86 4.54 8.43 -7.39
CA LEU A 86 5.61 8.25 -8.40
C LEU A 86 5.25 8.92 -9.73
N ASN A 87 4.00 8.78 -10.18
CA ASN A 87 3.53 9.37 -11.43
C ASN A 87 3.42 10.90 -11.36
N HIS A 88 3.18 11.46 -10.18
CA HIS A 88 3.06 12.92 -9.99
C HIS A 88 4.35 13.57 -9.47
N LYS A 89 5.40 12.79 -9.15
CA LYS A 89 6.66 13.25 -8.51
C LYS A 89 6.42 14.23 -7.35
N MET A 90 5.40 13.93 -6.54
CA MET A 90 5.00 14.71 -5.36
C MET A 90 5.51 14.07 -4.08
#